data_AF-V9IEP4-F1
#
_entry.id   AF-V9IEP4-F1
#
_cell.length_a   1.000
_cell.length_b   1.000
_cell.length_c   1.000
_cell.angle_alpha   90.00
_cell.angle_beta   90.00
_cell.angle_gamma   90.00
#
_symmetry.space_group_name_H-M   'P 1'
#
loop_
_entity.id
_entity.type
_entity.pdbx_description
1 polymer ?
#
loop_
_entity_poly.entity_id
_entity_poly.type
_entity_poly.pdbx_seq_one_letter_code
_entity_poly.pdbx_strand_id
1 'polypeptide(L)'
;MLPLTSAFESLGQLIGPADPSLFAAEEAKKALIGLARDLRGLAYAFNTKTSYMMLFDWIYPNYTPILLHAVELWHYEPQVTTPVLKLFAELVQNRSQRLQFDASSPNGILLFREASKVICSYGNRILNVEVPKDQIYPLKLKGISICFSMLKAALCGSYVNFGVFRLYGDEALDNALNTFVKLLLSIPQSDLLDYPKLSTTYFVLLECLAQDHMVFLSTLEPRVFLYILSSISEGLTALGAQKDSYTGLCG
;
A
#
# COMPACT_ATOMS: atom_id res chain seq x y z
N MET A 1 6.11 5.95 24.84
CA MET A 1 5.67 4.71 24.17
C MET A 1 6.38 3.46 24.74
N LEU A 2 6.74 3.43 26.03
CA LEU A 2 7.57 2.38 26.65
C LEU A 2 7.07 0.92 26.40
N PRO A 3 5.79 0.56 26.58
CA PRO A 3 5.34 -0.82 26.36
C PRO A 3 5.40 -1.25 24.89
N LEU A 4 5.23 -0.32 23.95
CA LEU A 4 5.35 -0.61 22.52
C LEU A 4 6.81 -0.77 22.12
N THR A 5 7.70 0.05 22.69
CA THR A 5 9.15 -0.07 22.48
C THR A 5 9.65 -1.44 22.90
N SER A 6 9.31 -1.91 24.11
CA SER A 6 9.72 -3.25 24.55
C SER A 6 9.18 -4.35 23.64
N ALA A 7 7.94 -4.22 23.15
CA ALA A 7 7.35 -5.20 22.25
C ALA A 7 8.05 -5.25 20.88
N PHE A 8 8.46 -4.10 20.33
CA PHE A 8 9.24 -4.06 19.09
C PHE A 8 10.66 -4.60 19.26
N GLU A 9 11.31 -4.32 20.39
CA GLU A 9 12.63 -4.86 20.70
C GLU A 9 12.60 -6.38 20.84
N SER A 10 11.60 -6.91 21.55
CA SER A 10 11.36 -8.37 21.61
C SER A 10 11.07 -8.95 20.23
N LEU A 11 10.26 -8.28 19.41
CA LEU A 11 9.98 -8.72 18.04
C LEU A 11 11.25 -8.76 17.18
N GLY A 12 12.09 -7.74 17.27
CA GLY A 12 13.37 -7.68 16.56
C GLY A 12 14.30 -8.84 16.94
N GLN A 13 14.33 -9.22 18.22
CA GLN A 13 15.09 -10.38 18.69
C GLN A 13 14.53 -11.72 18.20
N LEU A 14 13.21 -11.83 18.02
CA LEU A 14 12.56 -13.04 17.53
C LEU A 14 12.72 -13.23 16.01
N ILE A 15 12.75 -12.13 15.24
CA ILE A 15 12.88 -12.16 13.77
C ILE A 15 14.35 -12.19 13.32
N GLY A 16 15.28 -11.65 14.12
CA GLY A 16 16.71 -11.57 13.79
C GLY A 16 17.49 -12.88 13.55
N PRO A 17 17.14 -14.04 14.15
CA PRO A 17 17.89 -15.29 13.91
C PRO A 17 17.64 -15.84 12.51
N ALA A 18 18.68 -16.38 11.86
CA ALA A 18 18.60 -16.96 10.52
C ALA A 18 17.71 -18.23 10.42
N ASP A 19 17.40 -18.87 11.56
CA ASP A 19 16.55 -20.07 11.62
C ASP A 19 15.78 -20.11 12.96
N PRO A 20 14.68 -19.36 13.10
CA PRO A 20 13.88 -19.35 14.31
C PRO A 20 13.12 -20.68 14.47
N SER A 21 13.00 -21.18 15.70
CA SER A 21 12.14 -22.34 15.97
C SER A 21 10.70 -22.05 15.50
N LEU A 22 9.96 -23.08 15.06
CA LEU A 22 8.57 -22.92 14.61
C LEU A 22 7.71 -22.19 15.65
N PHE A 23 7.96 -22.45 16.94
CA PHE A 23 7.29 -21.78 18.04
C PHE A 23 7.63 -20.28 18.10
N ALA A 24 8.92 -19.91 18.01
CA ALA A 24 9.36 -18.52 18.01
C ALA A 24 8.82 -17.76 16.78
N ALA A 25 8.73 -18.41 15.62
CA ALA A 25 8.14 -17.83 14.42
C ALA A 25 6.65 -17.54 14.59
N GLU A 26 5.87 -18.47 15.16
CA GLU A 26 4.44 -18.26 15.42
C GLU A 26 4.17 -17.19 16.48
N GLU A 27 5.02 -17.12 17.51
CA GLU A 27 4.97 -16.05 18.52
C GLU A 27 5.28 -14.68 17.91
N ALA A 28 6.34 -14.60 17.08
CA ALA A 28 6.71 -13.38 16.37
C ALA A 28 5.59 -12.89 15.45
N LYS A 29 4.94 -13.79 14.69
CA LYS A 29 3.80 -13.45 13.84
C LYS A 29 2.65 -12.85 14.66
N LYS A 30 2.26 -13.49 15.77
CA LYS A 30 1.18 -12.99 16.64
C LYS A 30 1.50 -11.62 17.21
N ALA A 31 2.72 -11.44 17.72
CA ALA A 31 3.18 -10.15 18.25
C ALA A 31 3.16 -9.06 17.18
N LEU A 32 3.67 -9.34 15.98
CA LEU A 32 3.65 -8.41 14.85
C LEU A 32 2.23 -8.04 14.43
N ILE A 33 1.33 -9.02 14.33
CA ILE A 33 -0.08 -8.77 13.97
C ILE A 33 -0.73 -7.82 14.99
N GLY A 34 -0.50 -8.04 16.28
CA GLY A 34 -0.98 -7.16 17.35
C GLY A 34 -0.43 -5.75 17.21
N LEU A 35 0.90 -5.63 17.15
CA LEU A 35 1.59 -4.34 17.03
C LEU A 35 1.15 -3.55 15.79
N ALA A 36 1.06 -4.18 14.62
CA ALA A 36 0.64 -3.51 13.41
C ALA A 36 -0.81 -2.99 13.49
N ARG A 37 -1.71 -3.72 14.17
CA ARG A 37 -3.10 -3.29 14.38
C ARG A 37 -3.19 -2.15 15.39
N ASP A 38 -2.47 -2.24 16.50
CA ASP A 38 -2.47 -1.23 17.55
C ASP A 38 -1.86 0.08 17.04
N LEU A 39 -0.71 0.02 16.35
CA LEU A 39 -0.10 1.19 15.72
C LEU A 39 -1.01 1.81 14.67
N ARG A 40 -1.73 1.00 13.90
CA ARG A 40 -2.68 1.52 12.92
C ARG A 40 -3.82 2.24 13.63
N GLY A 41 -4.32 1.72 14.76
CA GLY A 41 -5.33 2.37 15.59
C GLY A 41 -4.84 3.70 16.17
N LEU A 42 -3.60 3.75 16.65
CA LEU A 42 -2.97 4.98 17.13
C LEU A 42 -2.80 5.99 15.98
N ALA A 43 -2.27 5.57 14.84
CA ALA A 43 -2.15 6.41 13.65
C ALA A 43 -3.51 6.97 13.22
N TYR A 44 -4.56 6.16 13.27
CA TYR A 44 -5.92 6.58 12.95
C TYR A 44 -6.46 7.66 13.93
N ALA A 45 -6.13 7.54 15.21
CA ALA A 45 -6.56 8.47 16.26
C ALA A 45 -5.77 9.80 16.24
N PHE A 46 -4.51 9.76 15.81
CA PHE A 46 -3.62 10.93 15.74
C PHE A 46 -3.94 11.79 14.51
N ASN A 47 -4.87 12.73 14.71
CA ASN A 47 -5.39 13.63 13.69
C ASN A 47 -4.74 15.02 13.68
N THR A 48 -3.74 15.28 14.54
CA THR A 48 -3.00 16.55 14.57
C THR A 48 -1.55 16.36 14.14
N LYS A 49 -0.92 17.40 13.56
CA LYS A 49 0.51 17.39 13.17
C LYS A 49 1.38 16.91 14.33
N THR A 50 1.21 17.47 15.52
CA THR A 50 2.03 17.15 16.70
C THR A 50 1.90 15.69 17.12
N SER A 51 0.67 15.16 17.25
CA SER A 51 0.46 13.77 17.66
C SER A 51 0.95 12.78 16.62
N TYR A 52 0.76 13.09 15.33
CA TYR A 52 1.30 12.30 14.24
C TYR A 52 2.84 12.29 14.26
N MET A 53 3.47 13.45 14.40
CA MET A 53 4.93 13.57 14.44
C MET A 53 5.54 12.77 15.59
N MET A 54 4.94 12.80 16.78
CA MET A 54 5.40 11.96 17.90
C MET A 54 5.38 10.46 17.57
N LEU A 55 4.40 9.99 16.80
CA LEU A 55 4.35 8.61 16.32
C LEU A 55 5.39 8.35 15.23
N PHE A 56 5.52 9.27 14.27
CA PHE A 56 6.44 9.11 13.14
C PHE A 56 7.90 9.12 13.60
N ASP A 57 8.29 10.05 14.46
CA ASP A 57 9.64 10.14 15.03
C ASP A 57 9.98 8.94 15.92
N TRP A 58 8.96 8.30 16.51
CA TRP A 58 9.15 7.09 17.30
C TRP A 58 9.30 5.84 16.42
N ILE A 59 8.52 5.71 15.34
CA ILE A 59 8.55 4.52 14.46
C ILE A 59 9.72 4.54 13.49
N TYR A 60 10.03 5.71 12.92
CA TYR A 60 11.09 5.91 11.95
C TYR A 60 12.32 6.54 12.63
N PRO A 61 13.55 6.07 12.36
CA PRO A 61 13.91 4.99 11.42
C PRO A 61 14.00 3.61 12.08
N ASN A 62 13.76 3.49 13.39
CA ASN A 62 14.21 2.33 14.16
C ASN A 62 13.35 1.08 13.94
N TYR A 63 12.03 1.24 13.79
CA TYR A 63 11.09 0.12 13.76
C TYR A 63 10.51 -0.16 12.37
N THR A 64 10.58 0.79 11.43
CA THR A 64 10.17 0.55 10.04
C THR A 64 10.93 -0.59 9.34
N PRO A 65 12.26 -0.80 9.57
CA PRO A 65 12.99 -1.91 8.96
C PRO A 65 12.52 -3.29 9.46
N ILE A 66 12.12 -3.40 10.73
CA ILE A 66 11.57 -4.63 11.30
C ILE A 66 10.25 -4.99 10.61
N LEU A 67 9.37 -3.99 10.41
CA LEU A 67 8.10 -4.19 9.71
C LEU A 67 8.30 -4.59 8.25
N LEU A 68 9.26 -3.94 7.57
CA LEU A 68 9.60 -4.27 6.18
C LEU A 68 10.13 -5.69 6.05
N HIS A 69 11.09 -6.07 6.90
CA HIS A 69 11.67 -7.40 6.90
C HIS A 69 10.62 -8.50 7.17
N ALA A 70 9.66 -8.23 8.06
CA ALA A 70 8.58 -9.17 8.30
C ALA A 70 7.64 -9.37 7.10
N VAL A 71 7.39 -8.32 6.32
CA VAL A 71 6.62 -8.41 5.07
C VAL A 71 7.37 -9.25 4.02
N GLU A 72 8.70 -9.16 3.99
CA GLU A 72 9.54 -9.98 3.12
C GLU A 72 9.58 -11.44 3.55
N LEU A 73 9.64 -11.70 4.85
CA LEU A 73 9.75 -13.06 5.39
C LEU A 73 8.44 -13.84 5.23
N TRP A 74 7.31 -13.22 5.56
CA TRP A 74 5.99 -13.87 5.57
C TRP A 74 5.10 -13.43 4.41
N HIS A 75 5.69 -13.14 3.25
CA HIS A 75 4.98 -12.63 2.07
C HIS A 75 3.81 -13.52 1.61
N TYR A 76 3.88 -14.83 1.88
CA TYR A 76 2.87 -15.84 1.55
C TYR A 76 1.75 -15.95 2.61
N GLU A 77 1.82 -15.22 3.73
CA GLU A 77 0.84 -15.24 4.82
C GLU A 77 0.10 -13.89 4.93
N PRO A 78 -1.06 -13.73 4.27
CA PRO A 78 -1.81 -12.47 4.30
C PRO A 78 -2.26 -12.04 5.68
N GLN A 79 -2.38 -12.99 6.63
CA GLN A 79 -2.73 -12.68 8.02
C GLN A 79 -1.69 -11.78 8.69
N VAL A 80 -0.43 -11.92 8.28
CA VAL A 80 0.71 -11.16 8.79
C VAL A 80 0.97 -9.90 7.95
N THR A 81 0.99 -10.03 6.62
CA THR A 81 1.29 -8.90 5.73
C THR A 81 0.17 -7.85 5.69
N THR A 82 -1.11 -8.28 5.70
CA THR A 82 -2.24 -7.34 5.59
C THR A 82 -2.27 -6.29 6.71
N PRO A 83 -2.09 -6.63 8.00
CA PRO A 83 -1.96 -5.63 9.06
C PRO A 83 -0.85 -4.62 8.82
N VAL A 84 0.33 -5.06 8.39
CA VAL A 84 1.48 -4.17 8.13
C VAL A 84 1.20 -3.25 6.94
N LEU A 85 0.71 -3.79 5.82
CA LEU A 85 0.31 -2.99 4.66
C LEU A 85 -0.75 -1.94 5.03
N LYS A 86 -1.73 -2.31 5.86
CA LYS A 86 -2.76 -1.36 6.33
C LYS A 86 -2.22 -0.30 7.29
N LEU A 87 -1.20 -0.62 8.08
CA LEU A 87 -0.51 0.37 8.91
C LEU A 87 0.17 1.41 8.02
N PHE A 88 0.96 0.99 7.03
CA PHE A 88 1.63 1.93 6.11
C PHE A 88 0.63 2.74 5.28
N ALA A 89 -0.47 2.12 4.83
CA ALA A 89 -1.55 2.83 4.14
C ALA A 89 -2.20 3.90 5.04
N GLU A 90 -2.34 3.62 6.34
CA GLU A 90 -2.80 4.64 7.30
C GLU A 90 -1.73 5.70 7.52
N LEU A 91 -0.43 5.38 7.63
CA LEU A 91 0.63 6.36 7.88
C LEU A 91 0.74 7.42 6.77
N VAL A 92 0.59 7.04 5.50
CA VAL A 92 0.63 7.98 4.37
C VAL A 92 -0.67 8.76 4.16
N GLN A 93 -1.75 8.39 4.85
CA GLN A 93 -3.04 9.07 4.67
C GLN A 93 -3.03 10.45 5.34
N ASN A 94 -3.22 11.52 4.56
CA ASN A 94 -3.33 12.88 5.09
C ASN A 94 -4.74 13.19 5.64
N ARG A 95 -5.12 12.53 6.73
CA ARG A 95 -6.40 12.81 7.41
C ARG A 95 -6.30 14.11 8.20
N SER A 96 -7.34 14.94 8.12
CA SER A 96 -7.46 16.18 8.90
C SER A 96 -6.23 17.10 8.79
N GLN A 97 -5.55 17.08 7.63
CA GLN A 97 -4.35 17.88 7.40
C GLN A 97 -3.20 17.59 8.38
N ARG A 98 -3.12 16.38 8.94
CA ARG A 98 -2.07 16.00 9.89
C ARG A 98 -0.67 15.91 9.26
N LEU A 99 -0.56 15.67 7.95
CA LEU A 99 0.71 15.58 7.22
C LEU A 99 1.16 16.95 6.66
N GLN A 100 1.06 17.99 7.48
CA GLN A 100 1.58 19.32 7.13
C GLN A 100 3.01 19.45 7.64
N PHE A 101 3.97 19.06 6.80
CA PHE A 101 5.39 19.25 7.08
C PHE A 101 5.83 20.65 6.68
N ASP A 102 6.78 21.21 7.42
CA ASP A 102 7.38 22.50 7.06
C ASP A 102 8.19 22.33 5.77
N ALA A 103 8.29 23.37 4.92
CA ALA A 103 8.91 23.26 3.60
C ALA A 103 10.40 22.82 3.64
N SER A 104 11.06 23.02 4.78
CA SER A 104 12.45 22.58 5.04
C SER A 104 12.55 21.17 5.63
N SER A 105 11.43 20.54 5.97
CA SER A 105 11.40 19.23 6.63
C SER A 105 11.57 18.10 5.62
N PRO A 106 12.49 17.15 5.85
CA PRO A 106 12.63 15.96 5.01
C PRO A 106 11.52 14.92 5.26
N ASN A 107 10.67 15.11 6.27
CA ASN A 107 9.77 14.06 6.78
C ASN A 107 8.77 13.55 5.73
N GLY A 108 8.26 14.43 4.86
CA GLY A 108 7.38 14.00 3.77
C GLY A 108 8.07 13.09 2.75
N ILE A 109 9.34 13.39 2.44
CA ILE A 109 10.17 12.57 1.56
C ILE A 109 10.47 11.23 2.22
N LEU A 110 10.84 11.24 3.50
CA LEU A 110 11.16 10.03 4.28
C LEU A 110 9.94 9.10 4.39
N LEU A 111 8.77 9.66 4.72
CA LEU A 111 7.52 8.91 4.80
C LEU A 111 7.16 8.25 3.46
N PHE A 112 7.27 9.00 2.36
CA PHE A 112 7.03 8.44 1.03
C PHE A 112 8.03 7.34 0.67
N ARG A 113 9.32 7.54 1.00
CA ARG A 113 10.37 6.54 0.73
C ARG A 113 10.10 5.23 1.45
N GLU A 114 9.67 5.27 2.71
CA GLU A 114 9.31 4.07 3.47
C GLU A 114 8.07 3.38 2.88
N ALA A 115 7.05 4.14 2.48
CA ALA A 115 5.88 3.58 1.80
C ALA A 115 6.24 2.93 0.46
N SER A 116 7.12 3.57 -0.33
CA SER A 116 7.63 3.02 -1.58
C SER A 116 8.37 1.70 -1.36
N LYS A 117 9.25 1.63 -0.36
CA LYS A 117 9.95 0.38 0.01
C LYS A 117 8.98 -0.75 0.32
N VAL A 118 7.94 -0.49 1.11
CA VAL A 118 6.93 -1.49 1.47
C VAL A 118 6.14 -1.96 0.24
N ILE A 119 5.73 -1.04 -0.63
CA ILE A 119 5.04 -1.37 -1.89
C ILE A 119 5.93 -2.24 -2.77
N CYS A 120 7.20 -1.84 -2.97
CA CYS A 120 8.14 -2.56 -3.82
C CYS A 120 8.46 -3.95 -3.26
N SER A 121 8.73 -4.03 -1.96
CA SER A 121 9.10 -5.27 -1.27
C SER A 121 7.95 -6.29 -1.30
N TYR A 122 6.75 -5.89 -0.88
CA TYR A 122 5.57 -6.76 -0.97
C TYR A 122 5.22 -7.09 -2.42
N GLY A 123 5.19 -6.09 -3.29
CA GLY A 123 4.76 -6.21 -4.68
C GLY A 123 5.64 -7.17 -5.49
N ASN A 124 6.97 -7.08 -5.35
CA ASN A 124 7.87 -7.98 -6.07
C ASN A 124 7.78 -9.43 -5.58
N ARG A 125 7.45 -9.65 -4.29
CA ARG A 125 7.30 -11.00 -3.73
C ARG A 125 5.97 -11.63 -4.12
N ILE A 126 4.87 -10.88 -4.04
CA ILE A 126 3.51 -11.41 -4.30
C ILE A 126 3.30 -11.78 -5.77
N LEU A 127 4.05 -11.16 -6.70
CA LEU A 127 3.99 -11.50 -8.12
C LEU A 127 4.32 -12.97 -8.38
N ASN A 128 5.29 -13.51 -7.65
CA ASN A 128 5.77 -14.89 -7.79
C ASN A 128 4.95 -15.93 -7.01
N VAL A 129 3.93 -15.49 -6.26
CA VAL A 129 3.07 -16.41 -5.50
C VAL A 129 1.97 -16.94 -6.41
N GLU A 130 1.99 -18.27 -6.60
CA GLU A 130 0.91 -19.02 -7.24
C GLU A 130 -0.20 -19.30 -6.23
N VAL A 131 -1.43 -19.00 -6.62
CA VAL A 131 -2.59 -19.09 -5.74
C VAL A 131 -3.73 -19.83 -6.44
N PRO A 132 -4.41 -20.76 -5.75
CA PRO A 132 -5.64 -21.37 -6.26
C PRO A 132 -6.71 -20.32 -6.61
N LYS A 133 -7.46 -20.55 -7.70
CA LYS A 133 -8.47 -19.58 -8.19
C LYS A 133 -9.53 -19.23 -7.15
N ASP A 134 -9.91 -20.17 -6.30
CA ASP A 134 -10.87 -20.00 -5.21
C ASP A 134 -10.37 -19.07 -4.10
N GLN A 135 -9.05 -18.93 -3.94
CA GLN A 135 -8.42 -18.15 -2.86
C GLN A 135 -7.58 -16.98 -3.37
N ILE A 136 -7.65 -16.66 -4.67
CA ILE A 136 -6.88 -15.60 -5.30
C ILE A 136 -7.11 -14.24 -4.63
N TYR A 137 -8.37 -13.94 -4.26
CA TYR A 137 -8.69 -12.69 -3.60
C TYR A 137 -8.05 -12.54 -2.21
N PRO A 138 -8.32 -13.42 -1.23
CA PRO A 138 -7.76 -13.27 0.11
C PRO A 138 -6.25 -13.41 0.17
N LEU A 139 -5.63 -14.22 -0.71
CA LEU A 139 -4.20 -14.50 -0.67
C LEU A 139 -3.34 -13.55 -1.50
N LYS A 140 -3.89 -12.96 -2.58
CA LYS A 140 -3.13 -12.10 -3.51
C LYS A 140 -3.78 -10.73 -3.72
N LEU A 141 -5.00 -10.71 -4.28
CA LEU A 141 -5.60 -9.45 -4.77
C LEU A 141 -5.92 -8.46 -3.64
N LYS A 142 -6.27 -8.93 -2.45
CA LYS A 142 -6.54 -8.07 -1.30
C LYS A 142 -5.31 -7.26 -0.88
N GLY A 143 -4.13 -7.86 -0.91
CA GLY A 143 -2.88 -7.15 -0.62
C GLY A 143 -2.56 -6.11 -1.68
N ILE A 144 -2.73 -6.48 -2.96
CA ILE A 144 -2.56 -5.58 -4.11
C ILE A 144 -3.51 -4.37 -4.00
N SER A 145 -4.79 -4.60 -3.67
CA SER A 145 -5.77 -3.54 -3.44
C SER A 145 -5.33 -2.55 -2.35
N ILE A 146 -4.70 -3.05 -1.27
CA ILE A 146 -4.14 -2.18 -0.22
C ILE A 146 -2.93 -1.40 -0.72
N CYS A 147 -2.05 -1.99 -1.52
CA CYS A 147 -0.94 -1.28 -2.16
C CYS A 147 -1.44 -0.15 -3.08
N PHE A 148 -2.50 -0.38 -3.86
CA PHE A 148 -3.10 0.66 -4.70
C PHE A 148 -3.65 1.81 -3.85
N SER A 149 -4.35 1.48 -2.77
CA SER A 149 -4.86 2.48 -1.82
C SER A 149 -3.74 3.27 -1.15
N MET A 150 -2.66 2.59 -0.72
CA MET A 150 -1.47 3.22 -0.14
C MET A 150 -0.79 4.17 -1.12
N LEU A 151 -0.56 3.72 -2.36
CA LEU A 151 0.05 4.55 -3.40
C LEU A 151 -0.81 5.78 -3.68
N LYS A 152 -2.13 5.60 -3.83
CA LYS A 152 -3.06 6.71 -4.03
C LYS A 152 -2.99 7.73 -2.90
N ALA A 153 -3.03 7.27 -1.65
CA ALA A 153 -2.94 8.13 -0.47
C ALA A 153 -1.61 8.91 -0.42
N ALA A 154 -0.53 8.26 -0.82
CA ALA A 154 0.80 8.86 -0.85
C ALA A 154 0.95 9.93 -1.96
N LEU A 155 0.41 9.67 -3.16
CA LEU A 155 0.47 10.62 -4.28
C LEU A 155 -0.45 11.84 -4.06
N CYS A 156 -1.69 11.59 -3.66
CA CYS A 156 -2.69 12.63 -3.45
C CYS A 156 -2.64 13.26 -2.03
N GLY A 157 -1.58 13.01 -1.25
CA GLY A 157 -1.47 13.43 0.15
C GLY A 157 -1.01 14.88 0.36
N SER A 158 -0.49 15.54 -0.68
CA SER A 158 0.02 16.92 -0.68
C SER A 158 1.05 17.26 0.41
N TYR A 159 1.77 16.25 0.90
CA TYR A 159 2.78 16.40 1.95
C TYR A 159 4.23 16.26 1.43
N VAL A 160 4.39 15.92 0.14
CA VAL A 160 5.69 15.73 -0.49
C VAL A 160 5.67 16.33 -1.89
N ASN A 161 6.77 16.99 -2.27
CA ASN A 161 6.96 17.46 -3.64
C ASN A 161 7.72 16.40 -4.44
N PHE A 162 7.04 15.76 -5.37
CA PHE A 162 7.60 14.67 -6.17
C PHE A 162 8.69 15.12 -7.16
N GLY A 163 8.75 16.40 -7.53
CA GLY A 163 9.82 16.93 -8.37
C GLY A 163 11.20 16.81 -7.71
N VAL A 164 11.23 16.79 -6.38
CA VAL A 164 12.46 16.69 -5.58
C VAL A 164 13.15 15.33 -5.76
N PHE A 165 12.39 14.26 -5.99
CA PHE A 165 12.96 12.92 -6.23
C PHE A 165 13.83 12.91 -7.48
N ARG A 166 13.32 13.48 -8.59
CA ARG A 166 14.09 13.59 -9.83
C ARG A 166 15.32 14.48 -9.69
N LEU A 167 15.23 15.58 -8.93
CA LEU A 167 16.35 16.51 -8.71
C LEU A 167 17.50 15.88 -7.93
N TYR A 168 17.20 15.00 -6.97
CA TYR A 168 18.21 14.33 -6.14
C TYR A 168 18.56 12.90 -6.62
N GLY A 169 18.00 12.45 -7.74
CA GLY A 169 18.22 11.08 -8.24
C GLY A 169 17.65 10.00 -7.32
N ASP A 170 16.58 10.30 -6.56
CA ASP A 170 15.88 9.32 -5.73
C ASP A 170 14.84 8.57 -6.57
N GLU A 171 15.03 7.26 -6.71
CA GLU A 171 14.19 6.38 -7.52
C GLU A 171 12.92 5.90 -6.79
N ALA A 172 12.63 6.34 -5.56
CA ALA A 172 11.51 5.82 -4.78
C ALA A 172 10.15 5.98 -5.48
N LEU A 173 9.91 7.09 -6.17
CA LEU A 173 8.67 7.31 -6.91
C LEU A 173 8.59 6.37 -8.12
N ASP A 174 9.64 6.33 -8.92
CA ASP A 174 9.71 5.50 -10.13
C ASP A 174 9.56 4.01 -9.79
N ASN A 175 10.22 3.56 -8.72
CA ASN A 175 10.10 2.19 -8.22
C ASN A 175 8.66 1.85 -7.79
N ALA A 176 7.99 2.73 -7.06
CA ALA A 176 6.60 2.50 -6.64
C ALA A 176 5.64 2.44 -7.84
N LEU A 177 5.80 3.34 -8.81
CA LEU A 177 4.99 3.37 -10.04
C LEU A 177 5.25 2.14 -10.93
N ASN A 178 6.51 1.72 -11.07
CA ASN A 178 6.88 0.51 -11.80
C ASN A 178 6.30 -0.75 -11.13
N THR A 179 6.34 -0.83 -9.80
CA THR A 179 5.69 -1.92 -9.06
C THR A 179 4.18 -1.89 -9.24
N PHE A 180 3.53 -0.72 -9.25
CA PHE A 180 2.10 -0.60 -9.59
C PHE A 180 1.78 -1.22 -10.96
N VAL A 181 2.56 -0.90 -11.99
CA VAL A 181 2.36 -1.46 -13.35
C VAL A 181 2.50 -2.98 -13.34
N LYS A 182 3.55 -3.51 -12.70
CA LYS A 182 3.75 -4.97 -12.58
C LYS A 182 2.59 -5.65 -11.87
N LEU A 183 2.10 -5.06 -10.78
CA LEU A 183 0.95 -5.56 -10.04
C LEU A 183 -0.33 -5.53 -10.88
N LEU A 184 -0.56 -4.45 -11.62
CA LEU A 184 -1.72 -4.30 -12.50
C LEU A 184 -1.74 -5.39 -13.58
N LEU A 185 -0.62 -5.59 -14.27
CA LEU A 185 -0.50 -6.62 -15.32
C LEU A 185 -0.62 -8.05 -14.79
N SER A 186 -0.41 -8.27 -13.48
CA SER A 186 -0.57 -9.59 -12.86
C SER A 186 -2.03 -9.95 -12.60
N ILE A 187 -2.95 -8.99 -12.70
CA ILE A 187 -4.38 -9.17 -12.43
C ILE A 187 -5.09 -9.47 -13.76
N PRO A 188 -5.75 -10.62 -13.92
CA PRO A 188 -6.64 -10.85 -15.05
C PRO A 188 -7.74 -9.78 -15.10
N GLN A 189 -8.07 -9.31 -16.29
CA GLN A 189 -9.03 -8.20 -16.43
C GLN A 189 -10.43 -8.55 -15.90
N SER A 190 -10.86 -9.82 -16.00
CA SER A 190 -12.09 -10.34 -15.38
C SER A 190 -12.10 -10.10 -13.87
N ASP A 191 -11.01 -10.47 -13.21
CA ASP A 191 -10.87 -10.40 -11.75
C ASP A 191 -10.86 -8.95 -11.26
N LEU A 192 -10.33 -8.03 -12.08
CA LEU A 192 -10.27 -6.61 -11.74
C LEU A 192 -11.68 -6.04 -11.49
N LEU A 193 -12.66 -6.43 -12.29
CA LEU A 193 -14.05 -5.95 -12.20
C LEU A 193 -14.92 -6.82 -11.29
N ASP A 194 -14.64 -8.12 -11.20
CA ASP A 194 -15.39 -9.06 -10.35
C ASP A 194 -15.21 -8.81 -8.85
N TYR A 195 -14.11 -8.16 -8.44
CA TYR A 195 -13.83 -7.82 -7.04
C TYR A 195 -14.00 -6.31 -6.78
N PRO A 196 -15.15 -5.85 -6.22
CA PRO A 196 -15.47 -4.43 -6.09
C PRO A 196 -14.43 -3.61 -5.31
N LYS A 197 -13.84 -4.19 -4.27
CA LYS A 197 -12.81 -3.50 -3.46
C LYS A 197 -11.53 -3.26 -4.24
N LEU A 198 -11.15 -4.19 -5.10
CA LEU A 198 -9.98 -4.05 -5.97
C LEU A 198 -10.27 -3.03 -7.07
N SER A 199 -11.43 -3.16 -7.74
CA SER A 199 -11.90 -2.22 -8.76
C SER A 199 -11.90 -0.77 -8.24
N THR A 200 -12.51 -0.53 -7.08
CA THR A 200 -12.55 0.81 -6.48
C THR A 200 -11.16 1.37 -6.20
N THR A 201 -10.25 0.59 -5.60
CA THR A 201 -8.90 1.11 -5.29
C THR A 201 -8.07 1.32 -6.56
N TYR A 202 -8.28 0.51 -7.59
CA TYR A 202 -7.65 0.68 -8.90
C TYR A 202 -8.13 1.97 -9.60
N PHE A 203 -9.44 2.14 -9.80
CA PHE A 203 -9.96 3.30 -10.55
C PHE A 203 -9.68 4.63 -9.84
N VAL A 204 -9.75 4.65 -8.50
CA VAL A 204 -9.42 5.86 -7.72
C VAL A 204 -7.92 6.19 -7.80
N LEU A 205 -7.04 5.18 -7.86
CA LEU A 205 -5.62 5.41 -8.11
C LEU A 205 -5.37 5.90 -9.54
N LEU A 206 -6.03 5.28 -10.53
CA LEU A 206 -5.92 5.66 -11.94
C LEU A 206 -6.36 7.11 -12.17
N GLU A 207 -7.44 7.54 -11.52
CA GLU A 207 -7.87 8.94 -11.54
C GLU A 207 -6.80 9.88 -10.98
N CYS A 208 -6.22 9.57 -9.80
CA CYS A 208 -5.13 10.35 -9.20
C CYS A 208 -3.91 10.42 -10.15
N LEU A 209 -3.56 9.32 -10.83
CA LEU A 209 -2.48 9.29 -11.81
C LEU A 209 -2.79 10.13 -13.05
N ALA A 210 -4.03 10.10 -13.54
CA ALA A 210 -4.44 10.87 -14.70
C ALA A 210 -4.48 12.39 -14.43
N GLN A 211 -4.80 12.79 -13.21
CA GLN A 211 -4.85 14.20 -12.80
C GLN A 211 -3.45 14.79 -12.57
N ASP A 212 -2.63 14.14 -11.74
CA ASP A 212 -1.39 14.75 -11.24
C ASP A 212 -0.10 14.13 -11.83
N HIS A 213 -0.20 12.96 -12.46
CA HIS A 213 0.95 12.20 -12.96
C HIS A 213 0.79 11.78 -14.44
N MET A 214 0.11 12.61 -15.25
CA MET A 214 -0.18 12.30 -16.67
C MET A 214 1.09 12.02 -17.50
N VAL A 215 2.21 12.67 -17.15
CA VAL A 215 3.51 12.41 -17.78
C VAL A 215 3.91 10.94 -17.65
N PHE A 216 3.70 10.33 -16.48
CA PHE A 216 3.98 8.91 -16.28
C PHE A 216 3.08 8.04 -17.16
N LEU A 217 1.78 8.30 -17.19
CA LEU A 217 0.84 7.55 -18.04
C LEU A 217 1.20 7.62 -19.53
N SER A 218 1.69 8.77 -19.99
CA SER A 218 2.12 8.96 -21.39
C SER A 218 3.38 8.16 -21.78
N THR A 219 4.17 7.74 -20.78
CA THR A 219 5.39 6.95 -20.99
C THR A 219 5.18 5.43 -20.86
N LEU A 220 3.95 5.00 -20.58
CA LEU A 220 3.64 3.57 -20.43
C LEU A 220 3.79 2.82 -21.75
N GLU A 221 4.26 1.57 -21.66
CA GLU A 221 4.32 0.68 -22.81
C GLU A 221 2.91 0.44 -23.41
N PRO A 222 2.80 0.24 -24.73
CA PRO A 222 1.50 0.08 -25.41
C PRO A 222 0.60 -1.01 -24.79
N ARG A 223 1.20 -2.10 -24.30
CA ARG A 223 0.46 -3.20 -23.66
C ARG A 223 -0.22 -2.77 -22.36
N VAL A 224 0.48 -1.99 -21.54
CA VAL A 224 -0.07 -1.46 -20.28
C VAL A 224 -1.15 -0.43 -20.58
N PHE A 225 -0.89 0.44 -21.55
CA PHE A 225 -1.85 1.47 -21.95
C PHE A 225 -3.14 0.86 -22.49
N LEU A 226 -3.05 -0.19 -23.32
CA LEU A 226 -4.22 -0.93 -23.79
C LEU A 226 -4.97 -1.62 -22.64
N TYR A 227 -4.27 -2.24 -21.68
CA TYR A 227 -4.92 -2.81 -20.49
C TYR A 227 -5.74 -1.76 -19.75
N ILE A 228 -5.17 -0.57 -19.53
CA ILE A 228 -5.86 0.54 -18.85
C ILE A 228 -7.09 0.96 -19.64
N LEU A 229 -6.97 1.19 -20.95
CA LEU A 229 -8.11 1.58 -21.79
C LEU A 229 -9.22 0.52 -21.82
N SER A 230 -8.87 -0.76 -21.96
CA SER A 230 -9.83 -1.86 -21.92
C SER A 230 -10.55 -1.91 -20.56
N SER A 231 -9.80 -1.76 -19.46
CA SER A 231 -10.40 -1.73 -18.11
C SER A 231 -11.38 -0.57 -17.91
N ILE A 232 -11.09 0.61 -18.48
CA ILE A 232 -12.01 1.76 -18.47
C ILE A 232 -13.26 1.46 -19.30
N SER A 233 -13.08 0.92 -20.51
CA SER A 233 -14.19 0.59 -21.40
C SER A 233 -15.16 -0.42 -20.77
N GLU A 234 -14.63 -1.47 -20.16
CA GLU A 234 -15.44 -2.48 -19.48
C GLU A 234 -16.06 -1.94 -18.19
N GLY A 235 -15.30 -1.16 -17.40
CA GLY A 235 -15.82 -0.49 -16.20
C GLY A 235 -17.00 0.44 -16.48
N LEU A 236 -16.92 1.22 -17.57
CA LEU A 236 -18.02 2.10 -18.02
C LEU A 236 -19.23 1.29 -18.50
N THR A 237 -19.00 0.19 -19.23
CA THR A 237 -20.08 -0.70 -19.69
C THR A 237 -20.81 -1.34 -18.50
N ALA A 238 -20.07 -1.79 -17.49
CA ALA A 238 -20.64 -2.37 -16.27
C ALA A 238 -21.48 -1.36 -15.48
N LEU A 239 -21.02 -0.11 -15.37
CA LEU A 239 -21.77 0.98 -14.74
C LEU A 239 -23.03 1.35 -15.54
N GLY A 240 -22.96 1.35 -16.88
CA GLY A 240 -24.10 1.58 -17.77
C GLY A 240 -25.18 0.52 -17.62
N ALA A 241 -24.81 -0.76 -17.64
CA ALA A 241 -25.74 -1.88 -17.44
C ALA A 241 -26.42 -1.86 -16.05
N GLN A 242 -25.69 -1.43 -15.01
CA GLN A 242 -26.29 -1.21 -13.69
C GLN A 242 -27.36 -0.11 -13.72
N LYS A 243 -27.20 0.97 -14.49
CA LYS A 243 -28.22 2.02 -14.61
C LYS A 243 -29.48 1.54 -15.33
N ASP A 244 -29.32 0.78 -16.41
CA ASP A 244 -30.44 0.32 -17.24
C ASP A 244 -31.33 -0.71 -16.51
N SER A 245 -30.76 -1.51 -15.60
CA SER A 245 -31.50 -2.46 -14.77
C SER A 245 -32.43 -1.80 -13.74
N TYR A 246 -32.16 -0.56 -13.30
CA TYR A 246 -33.07 0.20 -12.43
C TYR A 246 -34.19 0.91 -13.21
N THR A 247 -33.99 1.18 -14.51
CA THR A 247 -35.03 1.79 -15.36
C THR A 247 -35.99 0.77 -15.98
N GLY A 248 -35.66 -0.52 -15.96
CA GLY A 248 -36.49 -1.61 -16.49
C GLY A 248 -37.61 -2.12 -15.56
N LEU A 249 -37.76 -1.58 -14.35
CA LEU A 249 -38.80 -1.96 -13.38
C LEU A 249 -40.06 -1.08 -13.45
N CYS A 250 -40.20 -0.22 -14.46
CA CYS A 250 -41.36 0.64 -14.70
C CYS A 250 -41.86 0.57 -16.15
N GLY A 251 -41.95 -0.65 -16.72
CA GLY A 251 -42.54 -0.91 -18.03
C GLY A 251 -43.46 -2.12 -17.98
#